data_AF-A0A2N3C6P9-F1
#
_entry.id   AF-A0A2N3C6P9-F1
#
_cell.length_a   1.000
_cell.length_b   1.000
_cell.length_c   1.000
_cell.angle_alpha   90.00
_cell.angle_beta   90.00
_cell.angle_gamma   90.00
#
_symmetry.space_group_name_H-M   'P 1'
#
loop_
_entity.id
_entity.type
_entity.pdbx_description
1 polymer ?
#
loop_
_entity_poly.entity_id
_entity_poly.type
_entity_poly.pdbx_seq_one_letter_code
_entity_poly.pdbx_strand_id
1 'polypeptide(L)' 'MLLAADYAETLSLIERLHRLLLDVIKDEFERLGLLEVNAVQALLVYNIGEAELTAGELKTRGYYQGSNVSYNLKKLVGAG' A
#
# COMPACT_ATOMS: atom_id res chain seq x y z
N MET A 1 -8.37 24.13 20.96
CA MET A 1 -9.29 24.11 19.80
C MET A 1 -8.53 24.35 18.48
N LEU A 2 -7.54 25.25 18.40
CA LEU A 2 -6.66 25.40 17.23
C LEU A 2 -5.91 24.11 16.85
N LEU A 3 -5.27 23.45 17.82
CA LEU A 3 -4.51 22.23 17.59
C LEU A 3 -5.29 21.13 16.86
N ALA A 4 -6.59 20.97 17.15
CA ALA A 4 -7.42 19.94 16.54
C ALA A 4 -7.65 20.18 15.03
N ALA A 5 -7.71 21.44 14.60
CA ALA A 5 -7.86 21.78 13.19
C ALA A 5 -6.57 21.50 12.41
N ASP A 6 -5.41 21.89 12.96
CA ASP A 6 -4.11 21.66 12.33
C ASP A 6 -3.78 20.14 12.22
N TYR A 7 -4.16 19.34 13.24
CA TYR A 7 -4.06 17.89 13.17
C TYR A 7 -4.95 17.28 12.08
N ALA A 8 -6.19 17.75 11.95
CA ALA A 8 -7.12 17.27 10.93
C ALA A 8 -6.64 17.62 9.51
N GLU A 9 -6.10 18.82 9.32
CA GLU A 9 -5.50 19.23 8.04
C GLU A 9 -4.28 18.34 7.70
N THR A 10 -3.39 18.14 8.67
CA THR A 10 -2.22 17.25 8.50
C THR A 10 -2.64 15.84 8.11
N LEU A 11 -3.66 15.28 8.77
CA LEU A 11 -4.20 13.96 8.44
C LEU A 11 -4.75 13.93 7.00
N SER A 12 -5.49 14.95 6.59
CA SER A 12 -6.01 15.08 5.22
C SER A 12 -4.89 15.11 4.17
N LEU A 13 -3.80 15.83 4.46
CA LEU A 13 -2.63 15.89 3.59
C LEU A 13 -1.94 14.54 3.46
N ILE A 14 -1.80 13.78 4.56
CA ILE A 14 -1.22 12.43 4.55
C ILE A 14 -2.08 11.47 3.70
N GLU A 15 -3.40 11.48 3.91
CA GLU A 15 -4.31 10.65 3.12
C GLU A 15 -4.27 10.99 1.63
N ARG A 16 -4.20 12.27 1.30
CA ARG A 16 -4.07 12.74 -0.09
C ARG A 16 -2.75 12.31 -0.70
N LEU A 17 -1.64 12.45 0.03
CA LEU A 17 -0.32 12.00 -0.43
C LEU A 17 -0.31 10.50 -0.71
N HIS A 18 -0.92 9.70 0.17
CA HIS A 18 -1.03 8.26 -0.02
C HIS A 18 -1.77 7.88 -1.31
N ARG A 19 -2.90 8.55 -1.60
CA ARG A 19 -3.64 8.33 -2.86
C ARG A 19 -2.83 8.71 -4.09
N LEU A 20 -2.17 9.88 -4.06
CA LEU A 20 -1.33 10.34 -5.17
C LEU A 20 -0.16 9.40 -5.45
N LEU A 21 0.44 8.81 -4.41
CA LEU A 21 1.48 7.80 -4.58
C LEU A 21 0.94 6.55 -5.28
N LEU A 22 -0.25 6.06 -4.88
CA LEU A 22 -0.88 4.91 -5.54
C LEU A 22 -1.22 5.20 -7.00
N ASP A 23 -1.67 6.41 -7.31
CA ASP A 23 -1.95 6.85 -8.68
C ASP A 23 -0.67 6.87 -9.53
N VAL A 24 0.44 7.43 -9.02
CA VAL A 24 1.73 7.42 -9.73
C VAL A 24 2.21 6.01 -10.05
N ILE A 25 2.12 5.08 -9.09
CA ILE A 25 2.52 3.68 -9.31
C ILE A 25 1.61 3.01 -10.33
N LYS A 26 0.29 3.27 -10.25
CA LYS A 26 -0.67 2.75 -11.21
C LYS A 26 -0.39 3.25 -12.63
N ASP A 27 -0.18 4.56 -12.79
CA ASP A 27 0.11 5.18 -14.09
C ASP A 27 1.41 4.63 -14.71
N GLU A 28 2.42 4.35 -13.88
CA GLU A 28 3.65 3.67 -14.31
C GLU A 28 3.37 2.28 -14.87
N PHE A 29 2.60 1.48 -14.14
CA PHE A 29 2.25 0.12 -14.52
C PHE A 29 1.43 0.08 -15.79
N GLU A 30 0.44 0.96 -15.93
CA GLU A 30 -0.35 1.09 -17.16
C GLU A 30 0.53 1.48 -18.34
N ARG A 31 1.48 2.41 -18.15
CA ARG A 31 2.43 2.80 -19.20
C ARG A 31 3.36 1.68 -19.65
N LEU A 32 3.75 0.80 -18.73
CA LEU A 32 4.59 -0.37 -19.00
C LEU A 32 3.80 -1.61 -19.44
N GLY A 33 2.46 -1.57 -19.40
CA GLY A 33 1.60 -2.72 -19.69
C GLY A 33 1.60 -3.80 -18.60
N LEU A 34 1.99 -3.46 -17.36
CA LEU A 34 2.08 -4.37 -16.22
C LEU A 34 0.77 -4.36 -15.41
N LEU A 35 -0.25 -5.07 -15.89
CA LEU A 35 -1.61 -5.00 -15.32
C LEU A 35 -1.95 -6.11 -14.30
N GLU A 36 -1.07 -7.08 -14.11
CA GLU A 36 -1.31 -8.25 -13.25
C GLU A 36 -1.25 -7.93 -11.74
N VAL A 37 -0.54 -6.86 -11.38
CA VAL A 37 -0.33 -6.40 -10.00
C VAL A 37 -0.81 -4.97 -9.87
N ASN A 38 -1.56 -4.65 -8.81
CA ASN A 38 -1.98 -3.27 -8.55
C ASN A 38 -0.99 -2.50 -7.65
N ALA A 39 -1.14 -1.18 -7.55
CA ALA A 39 -0.24 -0.33 -6.77
C ALA A 39 -0.10 -0.73 -5.28
N VAL A 40 -1.19 -1.18 -4.65
CA VAL A 40 -1.16 -1.63 -3.24
C VAL A 40 -0.35 -2.91 -3.10
N GLN A 41 -0.52 -3.85 -4.03
CA GLN A 41 0.24 -5.10 -4.07
C GLN A 41 1.72 -4.85 -4.36
N ALA A 42 2.04 -3.90 -5.24
CA ALA A 42 3.41 -3.52 -5.53
C ALA A 42 4.12 -2.95 -4.29
N LEU A 43 3.47 -2.03 -3.57
CA LEU A 43 3.98 -1.51 -2.30
C LEU A 43 4.12 -2.60 -1.23
N LEU A 44 3.21 -3.57 -1.20
CA LEU A 44 3.29 -4.70 -0.28
C LEU A 44 4.55 -5.53 -0.53
N VAL A 45 4.80 -5.91 -1.79
CA VAL A 45 6.01 -6.67 -2.17
C VAL A 45 7.27 -5.84 -1.91
N TYR A 46 7.27 -4.55 -2.24
CA TYR A 46 8.39 -3.65 -1.95
C TYR A 46 8.72 -3.59 -0.46
N ASN A 47 7.72 -3.48 0.42
CA ASN A 47 7.91 -3.43 1.86
C ASN A 47 8.33 -4.77 2.48
N ILE A 48 7.97 -5.89 1.86
CA ILE A 48 8.49 -7.22 2.23
C ILE A 48 9.97 -7.29 1.85
N GLY A 49 10.30 -6.94 0.60
CA GLY A 49 11.65 -7.07 0.07
C GLY A 49 12.17 -8.51 0.22
N GLU A 50 13.31 -8.65 0.87
CA GLU A 50 13.94 -9.95 1.17
C GLU A 50 13.57 -10.51 2.55
N ALA A 51 12.67 -9.85 3.30
CA ALA A 51 12.31 -10.28 4.64
C ALA A 51 11.23 -11.38 4.60
N GLU A 52 11.41 -12.40 5.44
CA GLU A 52 10.32 -13.34 5.74
C GLU A 52 9.42 -12.74 6.82
N LEU A 53 8.23 -12.29 6.42
CA LEU A 53 7.25 -11.66 7.31
C LEU A 53 5.92 -12.40 7.28
N THR A 54 5.32 -12.56 8.45
CA THR A 54 3.95 -13.06 8.56
C THR A 54 2.94 -11.96 8.17
N ALA A 55 1.73 -12.37 7.79
CA ALA A 55 0.63 -11.43 7.53
C ALA A 55 0.31 -10.52 8.73
N GLY A 56 0.50 -11.02 9.95
CA GLY A 56 0.35 -10.23 11.17
C GLY A 56 1.39 -9.13 11.27
N GLU A 57 2.65 -9.42 10.95
CA GLU A 57 3.75 -8.45 10.98
C GLU A 57 3.60 -7.36 9.92
N LEU A 58 3.09 -7.70 8.73
CA LEU A 58 2.82 -6.71 7.69
C LEU A 58 1.80 -5.66 8.16
N LYS A 59 0.82 -6.08 8.95
CA LYS A 59 -0.18 -5.18 9.54
C LYS A 59 0.40 -4.35 10.68
N THR A 60 1.11 -4.98 11.63
CA THR A 60 1.65 -4.27 12.81
C THR A 60 2.76 -3.29 12.46
N ARG A 61 3.55 -3.56 11.41
CA ARG A 61 4.57 -2.63 10.88
C ARG A 61 3.98 -1.53 9.99
N GLY A 62 2.69 -1.60 9.68
CA GLY A 62 1.98 -0.61 8.88
C GLY A 62 2.20 -0.72 7.37
N TYR A 63 2.82 -1.81 6.89
CA TYR A 63 3.02 -2.08 5.46
C TYR A 63 1.72 -2.44 4.74
N TYR A 64 0.71 -2.88 5.48
CA TYR A 64 -0.61 -3.17 4.93
C TYR A 64 -1.72 -2.85 5.95
N GLN A 65 -2.60 -1.91 5.60
CA GLN A 65 -3.69 -1.48 6.48
C GLN A 65 -5.04 -2.15 6.18
N GLY A 66 -5.18 -2.78 5.00
CA GLY A 66 -6.42 -3.45 4.62
C GLY A 66 -6.69 -4.71 5.44
N SER A 67 -7.96 -5.06 5.60
CA SER A 67 -8.38 -6.30 6.28
C SER A 67 -8.12 -7.58 5.47
N ASN A 68 -7.84 -7.44 4.17
CA ASN A 68 -7.72 -8.52 3.19
C ASN A 68 -6.25 -8.85 2.82
N VAL A 69 -5.30 -8.68 3.75
CA VAL A 69 -3.87 -8.96 3.51
C VAL A 69 -3.64 -10.39 3.04
N SER A 70 -4.26 -11.38 3.69
CA SER A 70 -4.08 -12.80 3.35
C SER A 70 -4.61 -13.14 1.95
N TYR A 71 -5.67 -12.47 1.49
CA TYR A 71 -6.19 -12.64 0.14
C TYR A 71 -5.21 -12.09 -0.91
N ASN A 72 -4.64 -10.90 -0.66
CA ASN A 72 -3.65 -10.32 -1.57
C ASN A 72 -2.37 -11.14 -1.65
N LEU A 73 -1.85 -11.63 -0.51
CA LEU A 73 -0.70 -12.52 -0.49
C LEU A 73 -0.96 -13.81 -1.28
N LYS A 74 -2.13 -14.44 -1.09
CA LYS A 74 -2.52 -15.62 -1.88
C LYS A 74 -2.57 -15.34 -3.39
N LYS A 75 -3.13 -14.20 -3.79
CA LYS A 75 -3.18 -13.82 -5.21
C LYS A 75 -1.77 -13.59 -5.77
N LEU A 76 -0.88 -12.93 -5.01
CA LEU A 76 0.50 -12.69 -5.43
C LEU A 76 1.30 -13.98 -5.59
N VAL A 77 1.20 -14.91 -4.63
CA VAL A 77 1.79 -16.25 -4.75
C VAL A 77 1.19 -17.04 -5.92
N GLY A 78 -0.10 -16.86 -6.23
CA GLY A 78 -0.72 -17.51 -7.39
C GLY A 78 -0.28 -16.95 -8.74
N ALA A 79 0.30 -15.75 -8.77
CA ALA A 79 0.83 -15.11 -9.97
C ALA A 79 2.32 -15.42 -10.22
N GLY A 80 3.00 -16.09 -9.26
CA GLY A 80 4.41 -16.48 -9.34
C GLY A 80 4.83 -17.41 -8.21
#